data_AF-M3I4N3-F1
#
_entry.id   AF-M3I4N3-F1
#
_cell.length_a   1.000
_cell.length_b   1.000
_cell.length_c   1.000
_cell.angle_alpha   90.00
_cell.angle_beta   90.00
_cell.angle_gamma   90.00
#
_symmetry.space_group_name_H-M   'P 1'
#
loop_
_entity.id
_entity.type
_entity.pdbx_description
1 polymer ?
#
loop_
_entity_poly.entity_id
_entity_poly.type
_entity_poly.pdbx_seq_one_letter_code
_entity_poly.pdbx_strand_id
1 'polypeptide(L)'
;MTTNEFYDVFMPIVEYYKADLSPAVIALYFEDLGHLEASELKRGLRELRQSRKYSNMPTIAEILEAVEGDFESKAQLALDELIYAINKYGTDRSVCFSDKAIMSVVSAAGGGKRWAT
;
A
#
# COMPACT_ATOMS: atom_id res chain seq x y z
N MET A 1 -13.01 5.81 -4.39
CA MET A 1 -14.46 5.54 -4.24
C MET A 1 -15.23 6.81 -3.86
N THR A 2 -16.55 6.84 -4.06
CA THR A 2 -17.44 7.92 -3.57
C THR A 2 -17.69 7.80 -2.07
N THR A 3 -18.18 8.89 -1.44
CA THR A 3 -18.54 8.89 -0.03
C THR A 3 -19.61 7.85 0.29
N ASN A 4 -20.66 7.72 -0.53
CA ASN A 4 -21.73 6.75 -0.29
C ASN A 4 -21.21 5.30 -0.32
N GLU A 5 -20.37 4.96 -1.31
CA GLU A 5 -19.74 3.65 -1.39
C GLU A 5 -18.84 3.35 -0.18
N PHE A 6 -18.13 4.37 0.32
CA PHE A 6 -17.35 4.24 1.53
C PHE A 6 -18.24 3.91 2.74
N TYR A 7 -19.33 4.65 2.96
CA TYR A 7 -20.25 4.39 4.06
C TYR A 7 -20.88 2.99 3.98
N ASP A 8 -21.29 2.56 2.78
CA ASP A 8 -21.86 1.22 2.54
C ASP A 8 -20.90 0.08 2.90
N VAL A 9 -19.59 0.29 2.69
CA VAL A 9 -18.56 -0.72 2.99
C VAL A 9 -18.06 -0.61 4.42
N PHE A 10 -17.90 0.60 4.95
CA PHE A 10 -17.19 0.87 6.20
C PHE A 10 -18.10 0.80 7.43
N MET A 11 -19.35 1.27 7.35
CA MET A 11 -20.24 1.28 8.51
C MET A 11 -20.56 -0.11 9.08
N PRO A 12 -20.75 -1.17 8.26
CA PRO A 12 -20.91 -2.53 8.78
C PRO A 12 -19.72 -2.99 9.62
N ILE A 13 -18.51 -2.49 9.33
CA ILE A 13 -17.31 -2.80 10.13
C ILE A 13 -17.34 -2.05 11.46
N VAL A 14 -17.71 -0.78 11.45
CA VAL A 14 -17.88 0.01 12.68
C VAL A 14 -18.87 -0.68 13.62
N GLU A 15 -19.99 -1.16 13.09
CA GLU A 15 -20.99 -1.93 13.83
C GLU A 15 -20.45 -3.27 14.33
N TYR A 16 -19.72 -4.03 13.50
CA TYR A 16 -19.14 -5.32 13.87
C TYR A 16 -18.21 -5.21 15.08
N TYR A 17 -17.37 -4.16 15.12
CA TYR A 17 -16.47 -3.89 16.24
C TYR A 17 -17.13 -3.10 17.38
N LYS A 18 -18.43 -2.79 17.28
CA LYS A 18 -19.18 -1.99 18.26
C LYS A 18 -18.48 -0.67 18.60
N ALA A 19 -17.86 -0.05 17.59
CA ALA A 19 -17.09 1.17 17.80
C ALA A 19 -17.98 2.40 17.76
N ASP A 20 -17.76 3.29 18.73
CA ASP A 20 -18.38 4.61 18.78
C ASP A 20 -17.41 5.62 18.16
N LEU A 21 -17.47 5.77 16.84
CA LEU A 21 -16.63 6.70 16.10
C LEU A 21 -17.36 8.02 15.89
N SER A 22 -16.72 9.13 16.26
CA SER A 22 -17.26 10.45 15.95
C SER A 22 -17.24 10.70 14.44
N PRO A 23 -18.10 11.59 13.92
CA PRO A 23 -18.09 11.97 12.50
C PRO A 23 -16.71 12.46 12.02
N ALA A 24 -15.96 13.15 12.87
CA ALA A 24 -14.61 13.59 12.57
C ALA A 24 -13.64 12.42 12.38
N VAL A 25 -13.74 11.37 13.20
CA VAL A 25 -12.90 10.17 13.05
C VAL A 25 -13.27 9.42 11.77
N ILE A 26 -14.56 9.27 11.46
CA ILE A 26 -15.01 8.66 10.20
C ILE A 26 -14.48 9.43 8.99
N ALA A 27 -14.46 10.78 9.07
CA ALA A 27 -13.90 11.61 8.01
C ALA A 27 -12.40 11.35 7.79
N LEU A 28 -11.61 11.10 8.85
CA LEU A 28 -10.19 10.72 8.72
C LEU A 28 -10.02 9.38 7.99
N TYR A 29 -10.86 8.37 8.30
CA TYR A 29 -10.83 7.11 7.53
C TYR A 29 -11.17 7.33 6.06
N PHE A 30 -12.13 8.20 5.74
CA PHE A 30 -12.46 8.49 4.34
C PHE A 30 -11.37 9.30 3.64
N GLU A 31 -10.74 10.25 4.33
CA GLU A 31 -9.60 11.02 3.81
C GLU A 31 -8.46 10.10 3.37
N ASP A 32 -8.09 9.14 4.22
CA ASP A 32 -6.94 8.28 3.96
C ASP A 32 -7.27 7.06 3.09
N LEU A 33 -8.50 6.55 3.10
CA LEU A 33 -8.90 5.34 2.37
C LEU A 33 -9.74 5.63 1.11
N GLY A 34 -10.22 6.86 0.93
CA GLY A 34 -11.16 7.22 -0.13
C GLY A 34 -10.58 7.10 -1.54
N HIS A 35 -9.26 7.06 -1.67
CA HIS A 35 -8.57 6.85 -2.94
C HIS A 35 -8.68 5.41 -3.46
N LEU A 36 -9.00 4.43 -2.59
CA LEU A 36 -9.16 3.03 -2.97
C LEU A 36 -10.46 2.80 -3.75
N GLU A 37 -10.53 1.68 -4.46
CA GLU A 37 -11.79 1.15 -4.98
C GLU A 37 -12.60 0.50 -3.84
N ALA A 38 -13.92 0.61 -3.90
CA ALA A 38 -14.79 0.08 -2.84
C ALA A 38 -14.64 -1.44 -2.65
N SER A 39 -14.35 -2.15 -3.75
CA SER A 39 -14.07 -3.59 -3.76
C SER A 39 -12.77 -3.96 -3.04
N GLU A 40 -11.73 -3.11 -3.15
CA GLU A 40 -10.44 -3.29 -2.51
C GLU A 40 -10.56 -3.11 -1.00
N LEU A 41 -11.18 -2.02 -0.57
CA LEU A 41 -11.45 -1.76 0.85
C LEU A 41 -12.29 -2.90 1.45
N LYS A 42 -13.33 -3.35 0.75
CA LYS A 42 -14.16 -4.47 1.20
C LYS A 42 -13.36 -5.77 1.35
N ARG A 43 -12.40 -6.03 0.46
CA ARG A 43 -11.50 -7.19 0.54
C ARG A 43 -10.57 -7.08 1.74
N GLY A 44 -9.87 -5.96 1.92
CA GLY A 44 -8.96 -5.76 3.05
C GLY A 44 -9.67 -5.85 4.40
N LEU A 45 -10.85 -5.23 4.53
CA LEU A 45 -11.68 -5.34 5.72
C LEU A 45 -12.15 -6.78 6.00
N ARG A 46 -12.44 -7.57 4.95
CA ARG A 46 -12.78 -9.00 5.10
C ARG A 46 -11.60 -9.79 5.62
N GLU A 47 -10.42 -9.54 5.09
CA GLU A 47 -9.19 -10.21 5.51
C GLU A 47 -8.89 -9.93 6.99
N LEU A 48 -8.96 -8.67 7.42
CA LEU A 48 -8.76 -8.27 8.82
C LEU A 48 -9.73 -8.97 9.77
N ARG A 49 -11.02 -9.09 9.40
CA ARG A 49 -12.00 -9.83 10.22
C ARG A 49 -11.67 -11.31 10.36
N GLN A 50 -10.96 -11.89 9.40
CA GLN A 50 -10.62 -13.32 9.38
C GLN A 50 -9.27 -13.61 10.05
N SER A 51 -8.32 -12.68 9.98
CA SER A 51 -6.96 -12.88 10.48
C SER A 51 -6.74 -12.32 11.89
N ARG A 52 -7.39 -11.20 12.24
CA ARG A 52 -7.14 -10.53 13.52
C ARG A 52 -7.94 -11.14 14.66
N LYS A 53 -7.29 -11.20 15.82
CA LYS A 53 -7.88 -11.64 17.10
C LYS A 53 -8.34 -10.47 17.99
N TYR A 54 -7.97 -9.24 17.63
CA TYR A 54 -8.32 -8.06 18.40
C TYR A 54 -9.79 -7.67 18.16
N SER A 55 -10.44 -7.20 19.23
CA SER A 55 -11.85 -6.80 19.22
C SER A 55 -12.06 -5.29 19.04
N ASN A 56 -10.98 -4.51 18.89
CA ASN A 56 -11.06 -3.08 18.62
C ASN A 56 -11.11 -2.80 17.11
N MET A 57 -11.55 -1.58 16.76
CA MET A 57 -11.56 -1.14 15.37
C MET A 57 -10.15 -1.20 14.76
N PRO A 58 -10.02 -1.71 13.52
CA PRO A 58 -8.79 -1.60 12.78
C PRO A 58 -8.39 -0.16 12.53
N THR A 59 -7.10 0.13 12.76
CA THR A 59 -6.50 1.40 12.38
C THR A 59 -6.42 1.54 10.87
N ILE A 60 -6.30 2.77 10.38
CA ILE A 60 -6.10 3.06 8.95
C ILE A 60 -4.89 2.31 8.39
N ALA A 61 -3.78 2.27 9.14
CA ALA A 61 -2.56 1.55 8.74
C ALA A 61 -2.79 0.05 8.57
N GLU A 62 -3.50 -0.60 9.49
CA GLU A 62 -3.82 -2.03 9.39
C GLU A 62 -4.75 -2.33 8.21
N ILE A 63 -5.65 -1.40 7.87
CA ILE A 63 -6.53 -1.53 6.69
C ILE A 63 -5.71 -1.38 5.42
N LEU A 64 -4.83 -0.38 5.35
CA LEU A 64 -3.92 -0.20 4.22
C LEU A 64 -3.07 -1.44 4.01
N GLU A 65 -2.41 -1.96 5.05
CA GLU A 65 -1.60 -3.18 4.97
C GLU A 65 -2.40 -4.39 4.45
N ALA A 66 -3.66 -4.57 4.87
CA ALA A 66 -4.50 -5.66 4.37
C ALA A 66 -4.95 -5.47 2.91
N VAL A 67 -5.13 -4.23 2.46
CA VAL A 67 -5.48 -3.92 1.07
C VAL A 67 -4.25 -4.06 0.17
N GLU A 68 -3.15 -3.51 0.60
CA GLU A 68 -1.95 -3.31 -0.18
C GLU A 68 -0.99 -4.51 -0.11
N GLY A 69 -1.11 -5.32 0.93
CA GLY A 69 -0.07 -6.26 1.33
C GLY A 69 0.97 -5.56 2.21
N ASP A 70 1.82 -6.38 2.81
CA ASP A 70 2.93 -5.89 3.63
C ASP A 70 3.87 -4.99 2.79
N PHE A 71 4.33 -3.91 3.42
CA PHE A 71 5.23 -2.92 2.81
C PHE A 71 6.53 -3.56 2.29
N GLU A 72 7.09 -4.55 3.01
CA GLU A 72 8.28 -5.29 2.61
C GLU A 72 8.02 -6.11 1.34
N SER A 73 6.88 -6.80 1.27
CA SER A 73 6.42 -7.51 0.07
C SER A 73 6.26 -6.59 -1.14
N LYS A 74 5.70 -5.39 -0.96
CA LYS A 74 5.60 -4.37 -2.02
C LYS A 74 6.96 -3.84 -2.47
N ALA A 75 7.85 -3.57 -1.51
CA ALA A 75 9.19 -3.10 -1.81
C ALA A 75 9.99 -4.16 -2.60
N GLN A 76 9.84 -5.44 -2.24
CA GLN A 76 10.46 -6.54 -2.96
C GLN A 76 9.91 -6.67 -4.38
N LEU A 77 8.58 -6.57 -4.58
CA LEU A 77 7.98 -6.59 -5.92
C LEU A 77 8.48 -5.43 -6.80
N ALA A 78 8.58 -4.22 -6.25
CA ALA A 78 9.12 -3.07 -6.96
C ALA A 78 10.61 -3.25 -7.32
N LEU A 79 11.39 -3.86 -6.42
CA LEU A 79 12.78 -4.20 -6.69
C LEU A 79 12.91 -5.26 -7.79
N ASP A 80 12.05 -6.28 -7.79
CA ASP A 80 12.02 -7.33 -8.79
C ASP A 80 11.65 -6.78 -10.18
N GLU A 81 10.66 -5.88 -10.25
CA GLU A 81 10.27 -5.19 -11.49
C GLU A 81 11.42 -4.30 -12.02
N LEU A 82 12.10 -3.57 -11.13
CA LEU A 82 13.28 -2.79 -11.47
C LEU A 82 14.40 -3.68 -12.03
N ILE A 83 14.74 -4.78 -11.35
CA ILE A 83 15.76 -5.74 -11.81
C ILE A 83 15.36 -6.35 -13.16
N TYR A 84 14.09 -6.72 -13.34
CA TYR A 84 13.58 -7.22 -14.61
C TYR A 84 13.73 -6.20 -15.73
N ALA A 85 13.37 -4.94 -15.49
CA ALA A 85 13.51 -3.86 -16.47
C ALA A 85 14.98 -3.63 -16.87
N ILE A 86 15.89 -3.61 -15.89
CA ILE A 86 17.34 -3.52 -16.12
C ILE A 86 17.83 -4.68 -17.01
N ASN A 87 17.42 -5.91 -16.69
CA ASN A 87 17.84 -7.11 -17.44
C ASN A 87 17.23 -7.19 -18.85
N LYS A 88 15.98 -6.77 -19.02
CA LYS A 88 15.23 -6.88 -20.30
C LYS A 88 15.59 -5.80 -21.31
N TYR A 89 15.74 -4.55 -20.86
CA TYR A 89 16.02 -3.42 -21.75
C TYR A 89 17.51 -3.10 -21.85
N GLY A 90 18.34 -3.78 -21.06
CA GLY A 90 19.79 -3.89 -21.24
C GLY A 90 20.61 -2.93 -20.37
N THR A 91 21.75 -3.45 -19.91
CA THR A 91 22.81 -2.77 -19.15
C THR A 91 23.59 -1.72 -19.95
N ASP A 92 23.27 -1.50 -21.22
CA ASP A 92 24.06 -0.66 -22.15
C ASP A 92 23.57 0.79 -22.27
N ARG A 93 22.56 1.19 -21.49
CA ARG A 93 22.20 2.60 -21.34
C ARG A 93 22.13 2.94 -19.86
N SER A 94 22.94 3.89 -19.41
CA SER A 94 22.88 4.44 -18.06
C SER A 94 21.47 4.95 -17.79
N VAL A 95 20.71 4.25 -16.96
CA VAL A 95 19.40 4.71 -16.51
C VAL A 95 19.64 5.70 -15.38
N CYS A 96 19.57 7.00 -15.69
CA CYS A 96 19.57 8.06 -14.68
C CYS A 96 18.13 8.32 -14.27
N PHE A 97 17.74 7.89 -13.07
CA PHE A 97 16.50 8.34 -12.46
C PHE A 97 16.70 9.78 -11.94
N SER A 98 15.77 10.67 -12.27
CA SER A 98 15.77 12.05 -11.77
C SER A 98 15.57 12.12 -10.25
N ASP A 99 15.00 11.07 -9.66
CA ASP A 99 14.84 10.90 -8.22
C ASP A 99 16.11 10.31 -7.58
N LYS A 100 16.67 11.05 -6.62
CA LYS A 100 17.91 10.68 -5.91
C LYS A 100 17.72 9.48 -4.97
N ALA A 101 16.54 9.28 -4.41
CA ALA A 101 16.25 8.14 -3.55
C ALA A 101 16.23 6.85 -4.39
N ILE A 102 15.59 6.88 -5.56
CA ILE A 102 15.57 5.76 -6.50
C ILE A 102 17.00 5.44 -6.98
N MET A 103 17.79 6.46 -7.36
CA MET A 103 19.20 6.28 -7.74
C MET A 103 20.04 5.63 -6.63
N SER A 104 19.80 5.98 -5.37
CA SER A 104 20.51 5.41 -4.23
C SER A 104 20.21 3.92 -4.05
N VAL A 105 18.94 3.53 -4.18
CA VAL A 105 18.50 2.13 -4.07
C VAL A 105 19.08 1.27 -5.20
N VAL A 106 19.02 1.76 -6.44
CA VAL A 106 19.59 1.08 -7.63
C VAL A 106 21.11 0.87 -7.47
N SER A 107 21.81 1.89 -6.97
CA SER A 107 23.26 1.84 -6.75
C SER A 107 23.63 0.82 -5.66
N ALA A 108 22.85 0.75 -4.59
CA ALA A 108 23.04 -0.19 -3.48
C ALA A 108 22.75 -1.65 -3.88
N ALA A 109 21.77 -1.89 -4.76
CA ALA A 109 21.38 -3.21 -5.26
C ALA A 109 22.37 -3.82 -6.28
N GLY A 110 23.54 -3.21 -6.50
CA GLY A 110 24.58 -3.71 -7.40
C GLY A 110 24.53 -3.16 -8.82
N GLY A 111 23.56 -2.30 -9.14
CA GLY A 111 23.45 -1.64 -10.45
C GLY A 111 24.57 -0.63 -10.74
N GLY A 112 25.44 -0.29 -9.77
CA GLY A 112 26.39 0.82 -9.86
C GLY A 112 27.88 0.50 -10.00
N LYS A 113 28.33 -0.76 -9.95
CA LYS A 113 29.78 -1.07 -9.85
C LYS A 113 30.52 -1.40 -11.16
N ARG A 114 29.97 -1.03 -12.32
CA ARG A 114 30.70 -0.89 -13.59
C ARG A 114 30.28 0.39 -14.34
N TRP A 115 30.28 1.53 -13.66
CA TRP A 115 29.83 2.80 -14.26
C TRP A 115 30.76 4.00 -14.01
N ALA A 116 32.02 3.75 -13.67
CA ALA A 116 33.07 4.76 -13.78
C ALA A 116 34.40 4.07 -14.13
N THR A 117 34.74 4.14 -15.43
CA THR A 117 36.03 3.82 -16.10
C THR A 117 36.64 2.45 -15.89
#